data_AF-A0AA91YGJ5-F1
#
_entry.id   AF-A0AA91YGJ5-F1
#
_cell.length_a   1.000
_cell.length_b   1.000
_cell.length_c   1.000
_cell.angle_alpha   90.00
_cell.angle_beta   90.00
_cell.angle_gamma   90.00
#
_symmetry.space_group_name_H-M   'P 1'
#
loop_
_entity.id
_entity.type
_entity.pdbx_description
1 polymer ?
#
loop_
_entity_poly.entity_id
_entity_poly.type
_entity_poly.pdbx_seq_one_letter_code
_entity_poly.pdbx_strand_id
1 'polypeptide(L)'
;MNDKRYTRFSQVFNSESTTIIGKNILAGFLEKNGIMPYNPATAKSLKKIISLFSSPGQWIKVADASTIADFSIGHLNYSINSTTRYLELYIKGNLESKAWGVTNPINGKIILAPCLIDGIEHNFWAASVVIHEQDHFSNFKAGLYQGNSFITQELNELSAYKAAAKWTGSMERQGFIHLQNVIEYFLKLSNY
;
A
#
# COMPACT_ATOMS: atom_id res chain seq x y z
N MET A 1 34.84 18.57 16.27
CA MET A 1 34.68 17.10 16.11
C MET A 1 33.85 16.86 14.87
N ASN A 2 34.40 16.12 13.92
CA ASN A 2 33.98 16.05 12.52
C ASN A 2 32.68 15.28 12.27
N ASP A 3 31.95 15.79 11.29
CA ASP A 3 30.95 15.20 10.40
C ASP A 3 30.89 13.66 10.37
N LYS A 4 29.68 13.12 10.53
CA LYS A 4 29.25 11.94 9.78
C LYS A 4 27.95 12.27 9.05
N ARG A 5 28.14 12.70 7.80
CA ARG A 5 27.10 12.78 6.77
C ARG A 5 26.59 11.36 6.51
N TYR A 6 25.27 11.17 6.60
CA TYR A 6 24.61 9.97 6.13
C TYR A 6 24.73 9.93 4.61
N THR A 7 25.61 9.06 4.10
CA THR A 7 25.73 8.78 2.67
C THR A 7 24.48 8.05 2.19
N ARG A 8 23.81 8.63 1.20
CA ARG A 8 22.81 7.94 0.37
C ARG A 8 23.43 6.64 -0.14
N PHE A 9 22.77 5.51 0.12
CA PHE A 9 23.07 4.26 -0.57
C PHE A 9 22.80 4.45 -2.07
N SER A 10 23.88 4.72 -2.82
CA SER A 10 23.93 4.62 -4.27
C SER A 10 24.14 3.15 -4.61
N GLN A 11 23.06 2.41 -4.81
CA GLN A 11 23.16 1.10 -5.45
C GLN A 11 23.33 1.32 -6.95
N VAL A 12 24.57 1.20 -7.40
CA VAL A 12 24.92 1.07 -8.81
C VAL A 12 24.38 -0.28 -9.29
N PHE A 13 23.35 -0.26 -10.13
CA PHE A 13 22.81 -1.46 -10.76
C PHE A 13 23.77 -1.94 -11.86
N ASN A 14 24.37 -3.11 -11.67
CA ASN A 14 25.03 -3.86 -12.72
C ASN A 14 23.97 -4.63 -13.53
N SER A 15 23.92 -4.41 -14.84
CA SER A 15 22.93 -4.97 -15.76
C SER A 15 23.12 -6.45 -16.12
N GLU A 16 23.98 -7.19 -15.41
CA GLU A 16 24.38 -8.56 -15.80
C GLU A 16 24.35 -9.58 -14.64
N SER A 17 23.36 -9.51 -13.75
CA SER A 17 23.17 -10.55 -12.72
C SER A 17 21.77 -11.17 -12.80
N THR A 18 21.69 -12.37 -13.39
CA THR A 18 20.51 -13.26 -13.41
C THR A 18 20.24 -13.96 -12.06
N THR A 19 20.58 -13.32 -10.94
CA THR A 19 20.51 -13.95 -9.61
C THR A 19 19.44 -13.30 -8.76
N ILE A 20 18.17 -13.61 -9.06
CA ILE A 20 17.03 -13.42 -8.15
C ILE A 20 17.18 -14.44 -7.01
N ILE A 21 18.15 -14.24 -6.11
CA ILE A 21 18.33 -15.11 -4.94
C ILE A 21 18.06 -14.30 -3.67
N GLY A 22 16.83 -14.44 -3.17
CA GLY A 22 16.56 -14.53 -1.73
C GLY A 22 16.13 -13.28 -0.97
N LYS A 23 16.11 -12.06 -1.55
CA LYS A 23 15.77 -10.84 -0.78
C LYS A 23 14.66 -9.97 -1.34
N ASN A 24 14.20 -10.19 -2.57
CA ASN A 24 13.12 -9.40 -3.14
C ASN A 24 12.28 -10.24 -4.12
N ILE A 25 11.31 -11.00 -3.56
CA ILE A 25 10.44 -11.92 -4.31
C ILE A 25 9.58 -11.14 -5.31
N LEU A 26 9.11 -9.96 -4.91
CA LEU A 26 8.27 -9.11 -5.74
C LEU A 26 8.98 -8.62 -7.00
N ALA A 27 10.24 -8.18 -6.90
CA ALA A 27 10.99 -7.75 -8.07
C ALA A 27 11.11 -8.87 -9.11
N GLY A 28 11.52 -10.07 -8.68
CA GLY A 28 11.63 -11.22 -9.57
C GLY A 28 10.28 -11.67 -10.14
N PHE A 29 9.20 -11.58 -9.35
CA PHE A 29 7.85 -11.88 -9.82
C PHE A 29 7.37 -10.89 -10.88
N LEU A 30 7.62 -9.59 -10.69
CA LEU A 30 7.29 -8.55 -11.66
C LEU A 30 8.06 -8.73 -12.98
N GLU A 31 9.38 -8.98 -12.90
CA GLU A 31 10.22 -9.22 -14.08
C GLU A 31 9.75 -10.44 -14.88
N LYS A 32 9.48 -11.56 -14.19
CA LYS A 32 8.92 -12.77 -14.81
C LYS A 32 7.59 -12.50 -15.54
N ASN A 33 6.84 -11.52 -15.06
CA ASN A 33 5.59 -11.08 -15.68
C ASN A 33 5.78 -9.88 -16.61
N GLY A 34 7.00 -9.58 -17.07
CA GLY A 34 7.28 -8.52 -18.04
C GLY A 34 7.00 -7.11 -17.52
N ILE A 35 7.19 -6.87 -16.22
CA ILE A 35 7.10 -5.56 -15.58
C ILE A 35 8.46 -5.27 -14.93
N MET A 36 9.18 -4.27 -15.43
CA MET A 36 10.47 -3.89 -14.84
C MET A 36 10.24 -3.19 -13.48
N PRO A 37 10.68 -3.76 -12.34
CA PRO A 37 10.29 -3.32 -11.01
C PRO A 37 10.66 -1.86 -10.72
N TYR A 38 11.83 -1.44 -11.17
CA TYR A 38 12.38 -0.12 -10.87
C TYR A 38 12.15 0.91 -11.99
N ASN A 39 11.43 0.52 -13.05
CA ASN A 39 10.94 1.48 -14.01
C ASN A 39 9.79 2.29 -13.42
N PRO A 40 9.61 3.55 -13.86
CA PRO A 40 8.47 4.35 -13.45
C PRO A 40 7.15 3.64 -13.78
N ALA A 41 6.22 3.67 -12.84
CA ALA A 41 4.91 3.07 -13.00
C ALA A 41 4.05 3.91 -13.95
N THR A 42 3.27 3.20 -14.76
CA THR A 42 2.38 3.75 -15.78
C THR A 42 0.99 3.15 -15.59
N ALA A 43 -0.04 3.77 -16.17
CA ALA A 43 -1.37 3.19 -16.17
C ALA A 43 -1.39 1.75 -16.74
N LYS A 44 -0.56 1.47 -17.77
CA LYS A 44 -0.44 0.14 -18.37
C LYS A 44 0.19 -0.87 -17.42
N SER A 45 1.30 -0.51 -16.77
CA SER A 45 1.97 -1.42 -15.85
C SER A 45 1.16 -1.62 -14.57
N LEU A 46 0.54 -0.58 -14.02
CA LEU A 46 -0.34 -0.69 -12.86
C LEU A 46 -1.57 -1.55 -13.17
N LYS A 47 -2.20 -1.43 -14.34
CA LYS A 47 -3.28 -2.32 -14.76
C LYS A 47 -2.84 -3.79 -14.78
N LYS A 48 -1.61 -4.05 -15.22
CA LYS A 48 -1.04 -5.41 -15.21
C LYS A 48 -0.75 -5.89 -13.80
N ILE A 49 -0.16 -5.05 -12.94
CA ILE A 49 0.05 -5.34 -11.51
C ILE A 49 -1.27 -5.72 -10.85
N ILE A 50 -2.30 -4.88 -11.01
CA ILE A 50 -3.65 -5.16 -10.51
C ILE A 50 -4.12 -6.55 -10.94
N SER A 51 -4.01 -6.91 -12.22
CA SER A 51 -4.46 -8.21 -12.72
C SER A 51 -3.67 -9.41 -12.15
N LEU A 52 -2.44 -9.20 -11.69
CA LEU A 52 -1.62 -10.26 -11.09
C LEU A 52 -1.98 -10.53 -9.62
N PHE A 53 -2.54 -9.54 -8.92
CA PHE A 53 -2.79 -9.58 -7.47
C PHE A 53 -4.26 -9.49 -7.09
N SER A 54 -5.18 -9.38 -8.05
CA SER A 54 -6.62 -9.27 -7.79
C SER A 54 -7.41 -10.39 -8.47
N SER A 55 -8.58 -10.70 -7.91
CA SER A 55 -9.51 -11.66 -8.53
C SER A 55 -10.24 -11.05 -9.72
N PRO A 56 -10.60 -11.84 -10.76
CA PRO A 56 -11.42 -11.34 -11.86
C PRO A 56 -12.72 -10.68 -11.37
N GLY A 57 -13.01 -9.48 -11.88
CA GLY A 57 -14.21 -8.71 -11.52
C GLY A 57 -14.12 -7.92 -10.21
N GLN A 58 -13.01 -8.02 -9.47
CA GLN A 58 -12.80 -7.20 -8.27
C GLN A 58 -12.71 -5.72 -8.63
N TRP A 59 -13.39 -4.87 -7.85
CA TRP A 59 -13.37 -3.42 -8.07
C TRP A 59 -12.12 -2.82 -7.45
N ILE A 60 -11.15 -2.51 -8.30
CA ILE A 60 -9.94 -1.76 -7.97
C ILE A 60 -9.66 -0.75 -9.08
N LYS A 61 -9.54 0.52 -8.71
CA LYS A 61 -9.42 1.63 -9.67
C LYS A 61 -8.37 2.64 -9.22
N VAL A 62 -7.73 3.29 -10.19
CA VAL A 62 -6.93 4.50 -9.92
C VAL A 62 -7.90 5.68 -9.82
N ALA A 63 -7.65 6.57 -8.88
CA ALA A 63 -8.56 7.65 -8.57
C ALA A 63 -8.63 8.69 -9.70
N ASP A 64 -9.85 9.04 -10.02
CA ASP A 64 -10.26 10.22 -10.76
C ASP A 64 -11.57 10.72 -10.13
N ALA A 65 -12.11 11.83 -10.65
CA ALA A 65 -13.35 12.38 -10.12
C ALA A 65 -14.51 11.37 -10.12
N SER A 66 -14.59 10.51 -11.13
CA SER A 66 -15.69 9.55 -11.29
C SER A 66 -15.55 8.34 -10.36
N THR A 67 -14.34 7.80 -10.24
CA THR A 67 -14.05 6.61 -9.44
C THR A 67 -14.05 6.93 -7.94
N ILE A 68 -13.66 8.13 -7.53
CA ILE A 68 -13.84 8.58 -6.15
C ILE A 68 -15.31 8.68 -5.79
N ALA A 69 -16.14 9.27 -6.67
CA ALA A 69 -17.56 9.36 -6.41
C ALA A 69 -18.19 7.96 -6.23
N ASP A 70 -17.84 7.00 -7.09
CA ASP A 70 -18.29 5.60 -6.98
C ASP A 70 -17.72 4.87 -5.75
N PHE A 71 -16.45 5.10 -5.41
CA PHE A 71 -15.82 4.54 -4.21
C PHE A 71 -16.49 5.02 -2.92
N SER A 72 -16.83 6.31 -2.87
CA SER A 72 -17.34 6.98 -1.67
C SER A 72 -18.82 6.71 -1.40
N ILE A 73 -19.53 6.01 -2.30
CA ILE A 73 -20.92 5.61 -2.08
C ILE A 73 -21.02 4.77 -0.80
N GLY A 74 -21.67 5.34 0.22
CA GLY A 74 -21.87 4.71 1.52
C GLY A 74 -20.65 4.72 2.44
N HIS A 75 -19.59 5.46 2.13
CA HIS A 75 -18.37 5.53 2.95
C HIS A 75 -17.78 6.95 2.99
N LEU A 76 -16.59 7.10 3.60
CA LEU A 76 -15.87 8.37 3.71
C LEU A 76 -15.51 8.95 2.34
N ASN A 77 -15.67 10.26 2.20
CA ASN A 77 -15.36 11.00 0.98
C ASN A 77 -13.88 11.37 0.93
N TYR A 78 -13.11 10.64 0.15
CA TYR A 78 -11.72 11.01 -0.17
C TYR A 78 -11.70 12.03 -1.29
N SER A 79 -10.62 12.82 -1.36
CA SER A 79 -10.33 13.72 -2.49
C SER A 79 -8.93 13.46 -3.04
N ILE A 80 -8.67 13.91 -4.27
CA ILE A 80 -7.32 13.84 -4.88
C ILE A 80 -6.63 15.17 -4.64
N ASN A 81 -5.49 15.14 -3.96
CA ASN A 81 -4.66 16.33 -3.86
C ASN A 81 -4.15 16.72 -5.26
N SER A 82 -4.40 17.96 -5.68
CA SER A 82 -4.04 18.43 -7.03
C SER A 82 -2.54 18.44 -7.29
N THR A 83 -1.73 18.59 -6.25
CA THR A 83 -0.26 18.72 -6.34
C THR A 83 0.43 17.38 -6.11
N THR A 84 0.17 16.75 -4.97
CA THR A 84 0.85 15.51 -4.57
C THR A 84 0.22 14.27 -5.17
N ARG A 85 -1.01 14.39 -5.69
CA ARG A 85 -1.76 13.28 -6.30
C ARG A 85 -2.05 12.14 -5.31
N TYR A 86 -1.99 12.42 -4.01
CA TYR A 86 -2.43 11.51 -2.94
C TYR A 86 -3.96 11.50 -2.81
N LEU A 87 -4.47 10.41 -2.23
CA LEU A 87 -5.81 10.38 -1.65
C LEU A 87 -5.76 11.09 -0.30
N GLU A 88 -6.62 12.07 -0.08
CA GLU A 88 -6.71 12.81 1.18
C GLU A 88 -8.11 12.72 1.76
N LEU A 89 -8.19 12.38 3.05
CA LEU A 89 -9.42 12.39 3.83
C LEU A 89 -9.45 13.64 4.71
N TYR A 90 -10.53 14.42 4.58
CA TYR A 90 -10.79 15.57 5.44
C TYR A 90 -12.04 15.33 6.29
N ILE A 91 -11.92 15.50 7.61
CA ILE A 91 -13.06 15.44 8.53
C ILE A 91 -13.17 16.78 9.24
N LYS A 92 -14.34 17.43 9.11
CA LYS A 92 -14.62 18.76 9.70
C LYS A 92 -13.57 19.82 9.31
N GLY A 93 -13.03 19.73 8.09
CA GLY A 93 -12.03 20.65 7.57
C GLY A 93 -10.58 20.33 7.96
N ASN A 94 -10.34 19.33 8.82
CA ASN A 94 -9.01 18.88 9.18
C ASN A 94 -8.58 17.72 8.30
N LEU A 95 -7.32 17.72 7.88
CA LEU A 95 -6.72 16.59 7.18
C LEU A 95 -6.48 15.46 8.19
N GLU A 96 -7.15 14.33 7.99
CA GLU A 96 -7.07 13.16 8.85
C GLU A 96 -6.15 12.07 8.27
N SER A 97 -6.10 11.93 6.94
CA SER A 97 -5.30 10.88 6.29
C SER A 97 -4.79 11.30 4.92
N LYS A 98 -3.59 10.81 4.59
CA LYS A 98 -3.01 10.79 3.24
C LYS A 98 -2.63 9.36 2.89
N ALA A 99 -3.09 8.87 1.75
CA ALA A 99 -2.91 7.46 1.39
C ALA A 99 -2.53 7.27 -0.08
N TRP A 100 -1.74 6.21 -0.34
CA TRP A 100 -1.47 5.70 -1.69
C TRP A 100 -2.57 4.76 -2.18
N GLY A 101 -3.33 4.15 -1.27
CA GLY A 101 -4.43 3.25 -1.55
C GLY A 101 -5.39 3.25 -0.37
N VAL A 102 -6.66 2.94 -0.63
CA VAL A 102 -7.67 2.77 0.42
C VAL A 102 -8.63 1.66 0.01
N THR A 103 -8.89 0.75 0.94
CA THR A 103 -9.94 -0.26 0.83
C THR A 103 -11.15 0.18 1.63
N ASN A 104 -12.31 0.25 0.97
CA ASN A 104 -13.58 0.59 1.61
C ASN A 104 -14.05 -0.59 2.49
N PRO A 105 -14.14 -0.43 3.82
CA PRO A 105 -14.47 -1.52 4.73
C PRO A 105 -15.95 -1.95 4.67
N ILE A 106 -16.80 -1.23 3.94
CA ILE A 106 -18.24 -1.53 3.82
C ILE A 106 -18.53 -2.40 2.61
N ASN A 107 -17.83 -2.19 1.49
CA ASN A 107 -18.13 -2.85 0.22
C ASN A 107 -16.90 -3.51 -0.45
N GLY A 108 -15.72 -3.38 0.14
CA GLY A 108 -14.48 -3.98 -0.37
C GLY A 108 -13.94 -3.35 -1.66
N LYS A 109 -14.48 -2.21 -2.11
CA LYS A 109 -13.89 -1.45 -3.23
C LYS A 109 -12.50 -0.97 -2.83
N ILE A 110 -11.53 -1.05 -3.75
CA ILE A 110 -10.18 -0.49 -3.56
C ILE A 110 -9.99 0.71 -4.49
N ILE A 111 -9.58 1.85 -3.93
CA ILE A 111 -9.18 3.03 -4.70
C ILE A 111 -7.68 3.27 -4.51
N LEU A 112 -6.98 3.56 -5.61
CA LEU A 112 -5.54 3.77 -5.65
C LEU A 112 -5.23 5.22 -6.01
N ALA A 113 -4.23 5.82 -5.36
CA ALA A 113 -3.84 7.19 -5.59
C ALA A 113 -3.19 7.37 -6.97
N PRO A 114 -3.45 8.48 -7.69
CA PRO A 114 -2.82 8.74 -8.97
C PRO A 114 -1.30 8.94 -8.89
N CYS A 115 -0.75 9.29 -7.72
CA CYS A 115 0.70 9.34 -7.54
C CYS A 115 1.41 7.99 -7.79
N LEU A 116 0.68 6.86 -7.78
CA LEU A 116 1.24 5.56 -8.12
C LEU A 116 1.55 5.39 -9.60
N ILE A 117 1.13 6.32 -10.46
CA ILE A 117 1.38 6.31 -11.90
C ILE A 117 2.05 7.61 -12.35
N ASP A 118 2.16 7.80 -13.66
CA ASP A 118 2.70 9.01 -14.31
C ASP A 118 4.18 9.29 -13.97
N GLY A 119 4.91 8.22 -13.68
CA GLY A 119 6.35 8.23 -13.48
C GLY A 119 6.83 8.83 -12.15
N ILE A 120 5.91 9.08 -11.21
CA ILE A 120 6.22 9.55 -9.86
C ILE A 120 6.82 8.40 -9.03
N GLU A 121 6.12 7.26 -9.00
CA GLU A 121 6.55 6.06 -8.28
C GLU A 121 6.99 4.95 -9.26
N HIS A 122 7.76 3.97 -8.77
CA HIS A 122 8.19 2.82 -9.58
C HIS A 122 7.28 1.60 -9.42
N ASN A 123 7.29 0.68 -10.39
CA ASN A 123 6.40 -0.50 -10.41
C ASN A 123 6.47 -1.37 -9.15
N PHE A 124 7.65 -1.47 -8.52
CA PHE A 124 7.84 -2.19 -7.27
C PHE A 124 7.02 -1.60 -6.12
N TRP A 125 6.95 -0.27 -6.01
CA TRP A 125 6.19 0.42 -4.98
C TRP A 125 4.70 0.31 -5.25
N ALA A 126 4.30 0.57 -6.50
CA ALA A 126 2.92 0.42 -6.94
C ALA A 126 2.38 -1.00 -6.68
N ALA A 127 3.21 -2.04 -6.88
CA ALA A 127 2.85 -3.41 -6.54
C ALA A 127 2.79 -3.67 -5.02
N SER A 128 3.70 -3.10 -4.22
CA SER A 128 3.63 -3.16 -2.76
C SER A 128 2.30 -2.62 -2.24
N VAL A 129 1.88 -1.45 -2.73
CA VAL A 129 0.60 -0.82 -2.34
C VAL A 129 -0.59 -1.66 -2.79
N VAL A 130 -0.58 -2.21 -4.01
CA VAL A 130 -1.65 -3.11 -4.45
C VAL A 130 -1.73 -4.34 -3.56
N ILE A 131 -0.61 -4.96 -3.18
CA ILE A 131 -0.60 -6.12 -2.27
C ILE A 131 -1.15 -5.75 -0.89
N HIS A 132 -0.76 -4.59 -0.35
CA HIS A 132 -1.26 -4.06 0.91
C HIS A 132 -2.79 -3.95 0.91
N GLU A 133 -3.36 -3.26 -0.09
CA GLU A 133 -4.80 -3.11 -0.20
C GLU A 133 -5.54 -4.44 -0.47
N GLN A 134 -4.89 -5.38 -1.15
CA GLN A 134 -5.47 -6.72 -1.36
C GLN A 134 -5.59 -7.52 -0.07
N ASP A 135 -4.71 -7.32 0.90
CA ASP A 135 -4.85 -7.94 2.22
C ASP A 135 -6.03 -7.33 2.99
N HIS A 136 -6.20 -6.00 2.95
CA HIS A 136 -7.40 -5.35 3.50
C HIS A 136 -8.69 -5.89 2.88
N PHE A 137 -8.72 -6.06 1.55
CA PHE A 137 -9.85 -6.68 0.87
C PHE A 137 -10.08 -8.12 1.31
N SER A 138 -9.00 -8.90 1.47
CA SER A 138 -9.07 -10.28 1.94
C SER A 138 -9.63 -10.36 3.36
N ASN A 139 -9.21 -9.46 4.26
CA ASN A 139 -9.75 -9.31 5.60
C ASN A 139 -11.25 -8.97 5.58
N PHE A 140 -11.65 -8.00 4.75
CA PHE A 140 -13.06 -7.67 4.54
C PHE A 140 -13.87 -8.89 4.09
N LYS A 141 -13.40 -9.61 3.07
CA LYS A 141 -14.07 -10.81 2.55
C LYS A 141 -14.18 -11.93 3.59
N ALA A 142 -13.21 -12.04 4.49
CA ALA A 142 -13.19 -13.03 5.57
C ALA A 142 -13.95 -12.57 6.82
N GLY A 143 -14.43 -11.32 6.88
CA GLY A 143 -15.02 -10.75 8.10
C GLY A 143 -14.00 -10.56 9.22
N LEU A 144 -12.70 -10.54 8.91
CA LEU A 144 -11.61 -10.37 9.86
C LEU A 144 -11.26 -8.90 10.04
N TYR A 145 -10.92 -8.52 11.27
CA TYR A 145 -10.54 -7.16 11.63
C TYR A 145 -11.53 -6.08 11.14
N GLN A 146 -12.83 -6.43 11.17
CA GLN A 146 -13.92 -5.51 10.85
C GLN A 146 -14.40 -4.84 12.14
N GLY A 147 -14.49 -3.51 12.15
CA GLY A 147 -14.98 -2.74 13.29
C GLY A 147 -14.24 -1.42 13.50
N ASN A 148 -14.79 -0.58 14.38
CA ASN A 148 -14.26 0.75 14.66
C ASN A 148 -13.43 0.81 15.96
N SER A 149 -12.92 -0.33 16.43
CA SER A 149 -12.05 -0.35 17.61
C SER A 149 -10.61 -0.03 17.21
N PHE A 150 -9.88 0.67 18.07
CA PHE A 150 -8.46 0.99 17.85
C PHE A 150 -7.65 -0.28 17.51
N ILE A 151 -7.70 -1.31 18.36
CA ILE A 151 -6.90 -2.52 18.15
C ILE A 151 -7.30 -3.28 16.87
N THR A 152 -8.57 -3.23 16.49
CA THR A 152 -9.04 -3.83 15.23
C THR A 152 -8.39 -3.15 14.02
N GLN A 153 -8.32 -1.82 14.02
CA GLN A 153 -7.69 -1.06 12.93
C GLN A 153 -6.18 -1.32 12.88
N GLU A 154 -5.50 -1.30 14.03
CA GLU A 154 -4.06 -1.57 14.10
C GLU A 154 -3.69 -2.99 13.63
N LEU A 155 -4.51 -3.99 13.97
CA LEU A 155 -4.33 -5.37 13.49
C LEU A 155 -4.57 -5.51 11.98
N ASN A 156 -5.58 -4.80 11.44
CA ASN A 156 -5.88 -4.79 10.01
C ASN A 156 -4.73 -4.16 9.20
N GLU A 157 -4.21 -3.02 9.63
CA GLU A 157 -3.05 -2.37 9.00
C GLU A 157 -1.79 -3.22 9.12
N LEU A 158 -1.51 -3.75 10.33
CA LEU A 158 -0.35 -4.61 10.54
C LEU A 158 -0.38 -5.87 9.66
N SER A 159 -1.56 -6.49 9.46
CA SER A 159 -1.66 -7.66 8.58
C SER A 159 -1.30 -7.30 7.14
N ALA A 160 -1.80 -6.16 6.66
CA ALA A 160 -1.56 -5.68 5.30
C ALA A 160 -0.09 -5.35 5.06
N TYR A 161 0.56 -4.64 5.99
CA TYR A 161 2.00 -4.39 5.91
C TYR A 161 2.82 -5.68 5.98
N LYS A 162 2.40 -6.68 6.78
CA LYS A 162 3.05 -7.99 6.81
C LYS A 162 2.86 -8.76 5.51
N ALA A 163 1.70 -8.63 4.85
CA ALA A 163 1.45 -9.24 3.56
C ALA A 163 2.39 -8.64 2.51
N ALA A 164 2.49 -7.30 2.43
CA ALA A 164 3.46 -6.64 1.56
C ALA A 164 4.91 -7.05 1.88
N ALA A 165 5.28 -7.10 3.17
CA ALA A 165 6.62 -7.49 3.62
C ALA A 165 7.05 -8.90 3.18
N LYS A 166 6.12 -9.86 3.09
CA LYS A 166 6.40 -11.22 2.57
C LYS A 166 6.88 -11.19 1.12
N TRP A 167 6.44 -10.20 0.35
CA TRP A 167 6.79 -10.02 -1.06
C TRP A 167 8.03 -9.15 -1.24
N THR A 168 8.09 -8.03 -0.52
CA THR A 168 9.18 -7.03 -0.64
C THR A 168 10.46 -7.45 0.08
N GLY A 169 10.36 -8.35 1.08
CA GLY A 169 11.47 -8.77 1.93
C GLY A 169 11.67 -7.90 3.18
N SER A 170 10.93 -6.80 3.33
CA SER A 170 11.01 -5.91 4.48
C SER A 170 9.70 -5.19 4.75
N MET A 171 9.34 -5.05 6.02
CA MET A 171 8.19 -4.24 6.41
C MET A 171 8.54 -2.75 6.36
N GLU A 172 7.60 -1.93 5.90
CA GLU A 172 7.75 -0.48 5.84
C GLU A 172 7.65 0.16 7.24
N ARG A 173 8.15 1.39 7.38
CA ARG A 173 8.16 2.12 8.66
C ARG A 173 6.77 2.18 9.31
N GLN A 174 5.72 2.40 8.53
CA GLN A 174 4.36 2.46 9.05
C GLN A 174 3.87 1.12 9.59
N GLY A 175 4.23 0.00 8.95
CA GLY A 175 3.97 -1.32 9.50
C GLY A 175 4.61 -1.55 10.87
N PHE A 176 5.81 -1.00 11.12
CA PHE A 176 6.43 -1.05 12.45
C PHE A 176 5.68 -0.20 13.49
N ILE A 177 5.09 0.92 13.09
CA ILE A 177 4.24 1.74 13.97
C ILE A 177 3.00 0.96 14.38
N HIS A 178 2.32 0.31 13.44
CA HIS A 178 1.18 -0.55 13.77
C HIS A 178 1.56 -1.73 14.66
N LEU A 179 2.72 -2.35 14.42
CA LEU A 179 3.25 -3.40 15.30
C LEU A 179 3.46 -2.90 16.74
N GLN A 180 4.07 -1.72 16.89
CA GLN A 180 4.27 -1.10 18.19
C GLN A 180 2.93 -0.84 18.89
N ASN A 181 1.96 -0.25 18.20
CA ASN A 181 0.63 0.05 18.73
C ASN A 181 -0.09 -1.22 19.22
N VAL A 182 0.00 -2.32 18.47
CA VAL A 182 -0.56 -3.62 18.87
C VAL A 182 0.12 -4.14 20.14
N ILE A 183 1.45 -4.12 20.20
CA ILE A 183 2.22 -4.56 21.37
C ILE A 183 1.84 -3.74 22.61
N GLU A 184 1.83 -2.40 22.48
CA GLU A 184 1.49 -1.51 23.57
C GLU A 184 0.06 -1.73 24.09
N TYR A 185 -0.90 -1.97 23.19
CA TYR A 185 -2.28 -2.24 23.58
C TYR A 185 -2.36 -3.49 24.48
N PHE A 186 -1.75 -4.60 24.07
CA PHE A 186 -1.79 -5.84 24.85
C PHE A 186 -0.96 -5.78 26.14
N LEU A 187 0.18 -5.09 26.15
CA LEU A 187 0.96 -4.89 27.38
C LEU A 187 0.21 -4.03 28.40
N LYS A 188 -0.52 -3.00 27.95
CA LYS A 188 -1.36 -2.18 28.84
C LYS A 188 -2.51 -2.99 29.43
N LEU A 189 -3.07 -3.94 28.68
CA LEU A 189 -4.11 -4.84 29.19
C LEU A 189 -3.57 -5.84 30.22
N SER A 190 -2.34 -6.34 30.08
CA SER A 190 -1.75 -7.30 31.03
C SER A 190 -1.29 -6.69 32.36
N ASN A 191 -1.29 -5.36 32.48
CA ASN A 191 -0.94 -4.64 33.69
C ASN A 191 -2.17 -4.32 34.58
N TYR A 192 -3.33 -4.86 34.25
CA TYR A 192 -4.56 -4.86 35.05
C TYR A 192 -4.92 -6.30 35.42
#